data_AF-A0A7S2AY34-F1
#
_entry.id   AF-A0A7S2AY34-F1
#
_cell.length_a   1.000
_cell.length_b   1.000
_cell.length_c   1.000
_cell.angle_alpha   90.00
_cell.angle_beta   90.00
_cell.angle_gamma   90.00
#
_symmetry.space_group_name_H-M   'P 1'
#
loop_
_entity.id
_entity.type
_entity.pdbx_description
1 polymer ?
#
loop_
_entity_poly.entity_id
_entity_poly.type
_entity_poly.pdbx_seq_one_letter_code
_entity_poly.pdbx_strand_id
1 'polypeptide(L)'
;QTDPSSPIYGMPAVEVWRCKTCIVLKRSMGTGYSGVDNPLFYKDNVRMLFGDARESMDTVFHLLRESQERLRSLGAATPDIRGRGDVEREAEEDFPVATKVVGVIRERGPGEQRVSITPSIVPKLRRMGFSVLFEAGAGLAAGLSDDEYLKEGGVQVAESAVEVLKQADVVLKVTAPMLDEVQVLQGSQTMIGFWNMFGTQDLLEALGQSMASFINL
;
A
#
# COMPACT_ATOMS: atom_id res chain seq x y z
N GLN A 1 -23.18 12.54 -3.54
CA GLN A 1 -24.04 11.42 -3.12
C GLN A 1 -25.39 11.89 -2.58
N THR A 2 -25.48 13.01 -1.87
CA THR A 2 -26.73 13.48 -1.22
C THR A 2 -27.54 14.50 -2.03
N ASP A 3 -27.03 14.94 -3.18
CA ASP A 3 -27.67 15.94 -4.03
C ASP A 3 -28.11 15.32 -5.37
N PRO A 4 -29.41 15.02 -5.54
CA PRO A 4 -29.99 14.48 -6.77
C PRO A 4 -29.82 15.35 -8.01
N SER A 5 -29.53 16.65 -7.85
CA SER A 5 -29.33 17.57 -8.96
C SER A 5 -27.91 17.54 -9.52
N SER A 6 -26.98 16.86 -8.83
CA SER A 6 -25.59 16.76 -9.25
C SER A 6 -25.44 15.89 -10.52
N PRO A 7 -24.64 16.30 -11.53
CA PRO A 7 -24.37 15.49 -12.73
C PRO A 7 -23.74 14.13 -12.45
N ILE A 8 -23.16 13.95 -11.26
CA ILE A 8 -22.52 12.72 -10.79
C ILE A 8 -23.34 12.03 -9.69
N TYR A 9 -24.62 12.38 -9.54
CA TYR A 9 -25.52 11.72 -8.60
C TYR A 9 -25.70 10.23 -8.96
N GLY A 10 -25.71 9.38 -7.95
CA GLY A 10 -25.77 7.92 -8.12
C GLY A 10 -24.42 7.25 -8.43
N MET A 11 -23.34 8.01 -8.69
CA MET A 11 -22.00 7.41 -8.80
C MET A 11 -21.49 6.96 -7.42
N PRO A 12 -20.93 5.74 -7.30
CA PRO A 12 -20.30 5.29 -6.07
C PRO A 12 -19.08 6.16 -5.79
N ALA A 13 -18.96 6.65 -4.55
CA ALA A 13 -17.79 7.41 -4.10
C ALA A 13 -17.35 6.93 -2.71
N VAL A 14 -16.02 6.83 -2.53
CA VAL A 14 -15.44 6.48 -1.24
C VAL A 14 -15.70 7.60 -0.25
N GLU A 15 -16.27 7.28 0.92
CA GLU A 15 -16.62 8.25 1.96
C GLU A 15 -15.42 8.68 2.79
N VAL A 16 -14.34 9.13 2.12
CA VAL A 16 -13.05 9.50 2.75
C VAL A 16 -13.20 10.57 3.83
N TRP A 17 -14.28 11.36 3.81
CA TRP A 17 -14.58 12.34 4.84
C TRP A 17 -14.96 11.75 6.20
N ARG A 18 -15.20 10.44 6.31
CA ARG A 18 -15.42 9.79 7.60
C ARG A 18 -14.13 9.51 8.38
N CYS A 19 -12.96 9.65 7.74
CA CYS A 19 -11.69 9.43 8.43
C CYS A 19 -11.37 10.59 9.41
N LYS A 20 -10.43 10.35 10.33
CA LYS A 20 -9.99 11.37 11.30
C LYS A 20 -9.33 12.58 10.63
N THR A 21 -8.57 12.36 9.56
CA THR A 21 -7.89 13.41 8.80
C THR A 21 -7.75 12.96 7.36
N CYS A 22 -8.29 13.76 6.44
CA CYS A 22 -8.20 13.54 5.01
C CYS A 22 -7.26 14.57 4.41
N ILE A 23 -6.34 14.15 3.55
CA ILE A 23 -5.45 15.06 2.83
C ILE A 23 -5.75 14.90 1.34
N VAL A 24 -6.09 16.01 0.68
CA VAL A 24 -6.36 16.05 -0.75
C VAL A 24 -5.17 16.71 -1.44
N LEU A 25 -4.45 15.94 -2.26
CA LEU A 25 -3.35 16.45 -3.08
C LEU A 25 -3.90 16.96 -4.40
N LYS A 26 -3.71 18.25 -4.69
CA LYS A 26 -4.22 18.86 -5.93
C LYS A 26 -3.36 20.06 -6.34
N ARG A 27 -3.44 20.49 -7.60
CA ARG A 27 -2.73 21.70 -8.05
C ARG A 27 -3.43 23.02 -7.70
N SER A 28 -4.75 23.00 -7.50
CA SER A 28 -5.58 24.19 -7.20
C SER A 28 -6.95 23.78 -6.65
N MET A 29 -7.82 24.74 -6.32
CA MET A 29 -9.23 24.50 -5.97
C MET A 29 -10.16 24.29 -7.19
N GLY A 30 -9.61 24.23 -8.41
CA GLY A 30 -10.41 24.11 -9.62
C GLY A 30 -11.19 22.79 -9.68
N THR A 31 -12.33 22.79 -10.37
CA THR A 31 -13.13 21.59 -10.61
C THR A 31 -12.27 20.49 -11.23
N GLY A 32 -12.39 19.26 -10.72
CA GLY A 32 -11.61 18.10 -11.19
C GLY A 32 -12.06 17.59 -12.56
N TYR A 33 -11.78 16.32 -12.84
CA TYR A 33 -12.16 15.64 -14.08
C TYR A 33 -13.66 15.75 -14.42
N SER A 34 -14.52 15.76 -13.40
CA SER A 34 -15.98 15.87 -13.56
C SER A 34 -16.46 17.27 -13.92
N GLY A 35 -15.61 18.32 -13.86
CA GLY A 35 -16.04 19.70 -14.06
C GLY A 35 -17.01 20.23 -12.98
N VAL A 36 -17.24 19.46 -11.92
CA VAL A 36 -18.11 19.81 -10.79
C VAL A 36 -17.24 20.12 -9.56
N ASP A 37 -17.65 21.11 -8.77
CA ASP A 37 -16.99 21.44 -7.51
C ASP A 37 -17.17 20.30 -6.49
N ASN A 38 -16.14 19.99 -5.70
CA ASN A 38 -16.17 18.84 -4.80
C ASN A 38 -16.42 19.31 -3.36
N PRO A 39 -17.59 19.00 -2.76
CA PRO A 39 -17.90 19.37 -1.38
C PRO A 39 -16.91 18.83 -0.34
N LEU A 40 -16.15 17.78 -0.68
CA LEU A 40 -15.07 17.25 0.15
C LEU A 40 -14.05 18.34 0.52
N PHE A 41 -13.73 19.26 -0.39
CA PHE A 41 -12.64 20.23 -0.19
C PHE A 41 -12.91 21.23 0.92
N TYR A 42 -14.16 21.34 1.39
CA TYR A 42 -14.61 22.31 2.37
C TYR A 42 -14.93 21.70 3.74
N LYS A 43 -14.67 20.40 3.95
CA LYS A 43 -14.94 19.75 5.23
C LYS A 43 -13.84 20.04 6.24
N ASP A 44 -14.21 20.18 7.52
CA ASP A 44 -13.29 20.57 8.60
C ASP A 44 -12.10 19.62 8.80
N ASN A 45 -12.30 18.32 8.52
CA ASN A 45 -11.26 17.29 8.64
C ASN A 45 -10.43 17.09 7.37
N VAL A 46 -10.65 17.92 6.33
CA VAL A 46 -9.96 17.84 5.05
C VAL A 46 -8.89 18.93 4.97
N ARG A 47 -7.67 18.53 4.60
CA ARG A 47 -6.54 19.42 4.37
C ARG A 47 -6.16 19.39 2.91
N MET A 48 -6.12 20.57 2.29
CA MET A 48 -5.67 20.70 0.90
C MET A 48 -4.15 20.82 0.87
N LEU A 49 -3.47 19.88 0.21
CA LEU A 49 -2.05 19.94 -0.08
C LEU A 49 -1.87 20.35 -1.54
N PHE A 50 -1.54 21.63 -1.76
CA PHE A 50 -1.36 22.16 -3.11
C PHE A 50 0.05 21.93 -3.65
N GLY A 51 0.15 21.41 -4.87
CA GLY A 51 1.44 21.25 -5.54
C GLY A 51 1.42 20.21 -6.66
N ASP A 52 2.60 19.97 -7.24
CA ASP A 52 2.82 18.79 -8.05
C ASP A 52 2.88 17.55 -7.16
N ALA A 53 2.22 16.48 -7.57
CA ALA A 53 2.10 15.28 -6.75
C ALA A 53 3.47 14.62 -6.52
N ARG A 54 4.36 14.62 -7.52
CA ARG A 54 5.67 13.99 -7.39
C ARG A 54 6.54 14.75 -6.39
N GLU A 55 6.67 16.05 -6.59
CA GLU A 55 7.48 16.91 -5.72
C GLU A 55 6.96 16.92 -4.27
N SER A 56 5.63 16.94 -4.11
CA SER A 56 5.00 16.88 -2.80
C SER A 56 5.32 15.57 -2.08
N MET A 57 5.26 14.44 -2.80
CA MET A 57 5.56 13.12 -2.23
C MET A 57 7.05 12.96 -1.91
N ASP A 58 7.93 13.44 -2.77
CA ASP A 58 9.39 13.44 -2.53
C ASP A 58 9.73 14.25 -1.27
N THR A 59 9.07 15.40 -1.08
CA THR A 59 9.23 16.25 0.10
C THR A 59 8.74 15.55 1.37
N VAL A 60 7.54 14.96 1.33
CA VAL A 60 6.99 14.20 2.47
C VAL A 60 7.93 13.06 2.85
N PHE A 61 8.45 12.33 1.85
CA PHE A 61 9.41 11.25 2.07
C PHE A 61 10.69 11.75 2.76
N HIS A 62 11.25 12.87 2.30
CA HIS A 62 12.44 13.48 2.91
C HIS A 62 12.20 13.88 4.37
N LEU A 63 11.08 14.56 4.65
CA LEU A 63 10.72 15.01 5.99
C LEU A 63 10.47 13.84 6.95
N LEU A 64 9.87 12.75 6.47
CA LEU A 64 9.70 11.54 7.28
C LEU A 64 11.04 10.92 7.69
N ARG A 65 12.01 10.88 6.77
CA ARG A 65 13.37 10.40 7.08
C ARG A 65 14.04 11.27 8.14
N GLU A 66 14.02 12.59 7.98
CA GLU A 66 14.57 13.51 8.99
C GLU A 66 13.86 13.43 10.34
N SER A 67 12.53 13.25 10.33
CA SER A 67 11.75 13.09 11.55
C SER A 67 12.13 11.80 12.28
N GLN A 68 12.37 10.71 11.54
CA GLN A 68 12.87 9.48 12.14
C GLN A 68 14.28 9.67 12.72
N GLU A 69 15.16 10.40 12.04
CA GLU A 69 16.50 10.72 12.53
C GLU A 69 16.49 11.61 13.79
N ARG A 70 15.55 12.57 13.87
CA ARG A 70 15.32 13.38 15.08
C ARG A 70 14.73 12.58 16.24
N LEU A 71 13.83 11.64 15.96
CA LEU A 71 13.32 10.73 17.00
C LEU A 71 14.41 9.80 17.54
N ARG A 72 15.38 9.40 16.70
CA ARG A 72 16.57 8.65 17.11
C ARG A 72 17.45 9.44 18.08
N SER A 73 17.66 10.74 17.87
CA SER A 73 18.49 11.56 18.77
C SER A 73 17.84 11.85 20.14
N LEU A 74 16.52 11.64 20.26
CA LEU A 74 15.74 11.82 21.49
C LEU A 74 15.59 10.53 22.33
N GLY A 75 16.26 9.43 21.96
CA GLY A 75 16.34 8.23 22.79
C GLY A 75 15.10 7.32 22.74
N ALA A 76 14.21 7.50 21.77
CA ALA A 76 13.19 6.50 21.47
C ALA A 76 13.88 5.26 20.85
N ALA A 77 13.74 4.10 21.51
CA ALA A 77 14.41 2.86 21.12
C ALA A 77 14.23 2.57 19.61
N THR A 78 15.35 2.54 18.91
CA THR A 78 15.48 2.15 17.50
C THR A 78 16.76 1.31 17.36
N PRO A 79 16.80 0.30 16.48
CA PRO A 79 17.95 -0.60 16.36
C PRO A 79 19.20 0.14 15.85
N ASP A 80 20.35 -0.18 16.44
CA ASP A 80 21.67 0.41 16.22
C ASP A 80 22.20 0.18 14.79
N ILE A 81 22.88 1.20 14.22
CA ILE A 81 23.25 1.33 12.79
C ILE A 81 24.79 1.41 12.60
N ARG A 82 25.64 0.76 13.40
CA ARG A 82 27.10 0.81 13.15
C ARG A 82 27.84 -0.50 13.41
N GLY A 83 28.56 -0.97 12.40
CA GLY A 83 29.64 -1.95 12.52
C GLY A 83 30.45 -2.09 11.23
N ARG A 84 31.62 -1.45 11.16
CA ARG A 84 32.69 -1.67 10.16
C ARG A 84 33.50 -2.93 10.52
N GLY A 85 34.00 -3.64 9.51
CA GLY A 85 35.13 -4.57 9.62
C GLY A 85 35.40 -5.32 8.30
N ASP A 86 36.58 -5.10 7.71
CA ASP A 86 37.00 -5.61 6.40
C ASP A 86 37.33 -7.12 6.41
N VAL A 87 36.73 -7.92 5.53
CA VAL A 87 37.33 -9.09 4.83
C VAL A 87 36.57 -9.33 3.52
N GLU A 88 37.32 -9.41 2.40
CA GLU A 88 36.83 -9.58 1.02
C GLU A 88 36.13 -10.93 0.77
N ARG A 89 34.84 -10.89 0.36
CA ARG A 89 34.12 -11.95 -0.37
C ARG A 89 33.04 -11.29 -1.25
N GLU A 90 32.83 -11.85 -2.44
CA GLU A 90 31.98 -11.32 -3.53
C GLU A 90 30.61 -10.82 -3.03
N ALA A 91 30.27 -9.56 -3.35
CA ALA A 91 29.31 -8.73 -2.62
C ALA A 91 27.85 -9.23 -2.68
N GLU A 92 27.42 -9.87 -1.60
CA GLU A 92 26.02 -9.88 -1.16
C GLU A 92 25.60 -8.41 -0.99
N GLU A 93 24.64 -7.90 -1.78
CA GLU A 93 24.16 -6.52 -1.65
C GLU A 93 23.76 -6.27 -0.19
N ASP A 94 24.36 -5.27 0.47
CA ASP A 94 24.04 -4.92 1.86
C ASP A 94 22.66 -4.25 1.90
N PHE A 95 21.63 -5.07 2.03
CA PHE A 95 20.25 -4.59 2.14
C PHE A 95 20.00 -4.10 3.58
N PRO A 96 19.31 -2.96 3.75
CA PRO A 96 18.92 -2.50 5.08
C PRO A 96 18.05 -3.54 5.79
N VAL A 97 18.15 -3.59 7.12
CA VAL A 97 17.26 -4.45 7.94
C VAL A 97 15.81 -4.11 7.61
N ALA A 98 15.03 -5.13 7.27
CA ALA A 98 13.63 -4.97 6.96
C ALA A 98 12.87 -4.45 8.20
N THR A 99 12.16 -3.33 8.03
CA THR A 99 11.34 -2.74 9.11
C THR A 99 9.85 -2.92 8.88
N LYS A 100 9.47 -3.29 7.65
CA LYS A 100 8.10 -3.48 7.20
C LYS A 100 8.00 -4.66 6.24
N VAL A 101 6.85 -5.31 6.23
CA VAL A 101 6.57 -6.49 5.42
C VAL A 101 5.64 -6.15 4.26
N VAL A 102 6.04 -6.47 3.04
CA VAL A 102 5.18 -6.46 1.85
C VAL A 102 4.60 -7.85 1.64
N GLY A 103 3.27 -7.96 1.78
CA GLY A 103 2.51 -9.16 1.55
C GLY A 103 2.06 -9.32 0.10
N VAL A 104 2.21 -10.53 -0.43
CA VAL A 104 1.73 -10.91 -1.75
C VAL A 104 0.89 -12.16 -1.62
N ILE A 105 -0.38 -12.07 -2.01
CA ILE A 105 -1.32 -13.19 -1.98
C ILE A 105 -1.68 -13.62 -3.40
N ARG A 106 -2.11 -14.86 -3.55
CA ARG A 106 -2.60 -15.39 -4.81
C ARG A 106 -3.83 -14.61 -5.24
N GLU A 107 -3.87 -14.22 -6.51
CA GLU A 107 -5.08 -13.66 -7.10
C GLU A 107 -6.13 -14.75 -7.27
N ARG A 108 -7.34 -14.48 -6.76
CA ARG A 108 -8.49 -15.40 -6.81
C ARG A 108 -9.61 -14.89 -7.70
N GLY A 109 -9.44 -13.70 -8.28
CA GLY A 109 -10.41 -13.09 -9.19
C GLY A 109 -10.69 -13.98 -10.41
N PRO A 110 -11.92 -14.03 -10.93
CA PRO A 110 -12.25 -14.85 -12.09
C PRO A 110 -11.35 -14.54 -13.29
N GLY A 111 -10.60 -15.55 -13.76
CA GLY A 111 -9.70 -15.41 -14.91
C GLY A 111 -8.40 -14.64 -14.64
N GLU A 112 -8.15 -14.20 -13.41
CA GLU A 112 -6.91 -13.53 -13.05
C GLU A 112 -5.77 -14.55 -12.87
N GLN A 113 -4.68 -14.37 -13.62
CA GLN A 113 -3.51 -15.23 -13.59
C GLN A 113 -2.24 -14.46 -13.21
N ARG A 114 -2.30 -13.13 -13.13
CA ARG A 114 -1.15 -12.30 -12.76
C ARG A 114 -0.89 -12.38 -11.26
N VAL A 115 0.29 -11.91 -10.89
CA VAL A 115 0.72 -11.71 -9.51
C VAL A 115 1.14 -10.25 -9.33
N SER A 116 1.00 -9.71 -8.12
CA SER A 116 1.17 -8.28 -7.88
C SER A 116 2.62 -7.80 -7.95
N ILE A 117 3.59 -8.70 -7.82
CA ILE A 117 5.01 -8.43 -8.02
C ILE A 117 5.73 -9.58 -8.70
N THR A 118 6.82 -9.28 -9.41
CA THR A 118 7.74 -10.27 -10.01
C THR A 118 9.03 -10.38 -9.19
N PRO A 119 9.82 -11.48 -9.30
CA PRO A 119 11.09 -11.61 -8.58
C PRO A 119 12.03 -10.42 -8.75
N SER A 120 12.09 -9.85 -9.96
CA SER A 120 12.92 -8.69 -10.29
C SER A 120 12.67 -7.41 -9.47
N ILE A 121 11.50 -7.26 -8.82
CA ILE A 121 11.23 -6.09 -7.96
C ILE A 121 11.69 -6.32 -6.51
N VAL A 122 11.91 -7.57 -6.09
CA VAL A 122 12.27 -7.92 -4.71
C VAL A 122 13.53 -7.17 -4.25
N PRO A 123 14.64 -7.12 -5.02
CA PRO A 123 15.81 -6.35 -4.61
C PRO A 123 15.51 -4.85 -4.40
N LYS A 124 14.60 -4.28 -5.21
CA LYS A 124 14.20 -2.87 -5.06
C LYS A 124 13.42 -2.64 -3.77
N LEU A 125 12.50 -3.54 -3.42
CA LEU A 125 11.76 -3.47 -2.15
C LEU A 125 12.70 -3.65 -0.95
N ARG A 126 13.64 -4.58 -1.04
CA ARG A 126 14.67 -4.79 -0.01
C ARG A 126 15.53 -3.55 0.20
N ARG A 127 15.98 -2.90 -0.88
CA ARG A 127 16.72 -1.62 -0.81
C ARG A 127 15.91 -0.50 -0.14
N MET A 128 14.58 -0.56 -0.21
CA MET A 128 13.68 0.38 0.47
C MET A 128 13.41 0.00 1.94
N GLY A 129 13.97 -1.11 2.45
CA GLY A 129 13.78 -1.55 3.83
C GLY A 129 12.57 -2.45 4.06
N PHE A 130 12.06 -3.08 3.00
CA PHE A 130 10.97 -4.06 3.08
C PHE A 130 11.48 -5.49 2.98
N SER A 131 10.90 -6.40 3.75
CA SER A 131 10.90 -7.83 3.45
C SER A 131 9.64 -8.20 2.67
N VAL A 132 9.64 -9.36 2.01
CA VAL A 132 8.48 -9.85 1.26
C VAL A 132 7.97 -11.12 1.95
N LEU A 133 6.66 -11.17 2.18
CA LEU A 133 5.95 -12.36 2.62
C LEU A 133 4.97 -12.79 1.53
N PHE A 134 5.16 -14.00 1.02
CA PHE A 134 4.50 -14.47 -0.19
C PHE A 134 3.61 -15.66 0.14
N GLU A 135 2.36 -15.68 -0.31
CA GLU A 135 1.51 -16.88 -0.22
C GLU A 135 2.08 -17.96 -1.14
N ALA A 136 2.24 -19.17 -0.62
CA ALA A 136 2.69 -20.33 -1.38
C ALA A 136 1.92 -20.48 -2.69
N GLY A 137 2.64 -20.52 -3.80
CA GLY A 137 2.09 -20.64 -5.14
C GLY A 137 1.30 -19.43 -5.64
N ALA A 138 1.48 -18.23 -5.08
CA ALA A 138 0.79 -17.03 -5.59
C ALA A 138 1.24 -16.63 -7.02
N GLY A 139 2.48 -16.97 -7.40
CA GLY A 139 3.02 -16.69 -8.73
C GLY A 139 2.77 -17.78 -9.78
N LEU A 140 2.27 -18.97 -9.40
CA LEU A 140 2.27 -20.14 -10.28
C LEU A 140 1.43 -19.94 -11.54
N ALA A 141 0.27 -19.28 -11.42
CA ALA A 141 -0.59 -18.98 -12.57
C ALA A 141 0.08 -17.99 -13.55
N ALA A 142 1.02 -17.17 -13.07
CA ALA A 142 1.83 -16.26 -13.88
C ALA A 142 3.09 -16.93 -14.44
N GLY A 143 3.30 -18.23 -14.18
CA GLY A 143 4.49 -18.96 -14.58
C GLY A 143 5.72 -18.67 -13.71
N LEU A 144 5.53 -18.12 -12.51
CA LEU A 144 6.62 -17.78 -11.58
C LEU A 144 6.58 -18.70 -10.36
N SER A 145 7.64 -19.46 -10.12
CA SER A 145 7.69 -20.43 -9.02
C SER A 145 8.14 -19.78 -7.71
N ASP A 146 7.74 -20.35 -6.57
CA ASP A 146 8.15 -19.85 -5.25
C ASP A 146 9.69 -19.82 -5.09
N ASP A 147 10.38 -20.80 -5.68
CA ASP A 147 11.84 -20.87 -5.70
C ASP A 147 12.49 -19.68 -6.42
N GLU A 148 11.84 -19.12 -7.44
CA GLU A 148 12.36 -17.92 -8.13
C GLU A 148 12.33 -16.69 -7.22
N TYR A 149 11.32 -16.56 -6.36
CA TYR A 149 11.28 -15.48 -5.37
C TYR A 149 12.29 -15.70 -4.25
N LEU A 150 12.42 -16.95 -3.77
CA LEU A 150 13.36 -17.29 -2.69
C LEU A 150 14.82 -17.01 -3.07
N LYS A 151 15.20 -17.16 -4.34
CA LYS A 151 16.55 -16.83 -4.85
C LYS A 151 16.92 -15.35 -4.68
N GLU A 152 15.94 -14.45 -4.64
CA GLU A 152 16.19 -13.01 -4.49
C GLU A 152 16.58 -12.62 -3.04
N GLY A 153 16.41 -13.53 -2.08
CA GLY A 153 16.64 -13.29 -0.65
C GLY A 153 15.61 -12.34 -0.03
N GLY A 154 15.49 -12.32 1.30
CA GLY A 154 14.52 -11.44 2.00
C GLY A 154 13.04 -11.75 1.71
N VAL A 155 12.76 -12.90 1.10
CA VAL A 155 11.42 -13.44 0.85
C VAL A 155 11.16 -14.59 1.81
N GLN A 156 9.96 -14.61 2.39
CA GLN A 156 9.42 -15.73 3.16
C GLN A 156 8.14 -16.23 2.49
N VAL A 157 7.85 -17.52 2.61
CA VAL A 157 6.64 -18.13 2.07
C VAL A 157 5.71 -18.51 3.21
N ALA A 158 4.47 -18.04 3.14
CA ALA A 158 3.37 -18.37 4.04
C ALA A 158 2.48 -19.45 3.43
N GLU A 159 1.87 -20.28 4.26
CA GLU A 159 1.03 -21.40 3.78
C GLU A 159 -0.34 -20.92 3.26
N SER A 160 -0.78 -19.72 3.65
CA SER A 160 -2.11 -19.21 3.32
C SER A 160 -2.17 -17.69 3.16
N ALA A 161 -3.15 -17.20 2.39
CA ALA A 161 -3.45 -15.77 2.29
C ALA A 161 -3.72 -15.12 3.65
N VAL A 162 -4.40 -15.83 4.55
CA VAL A 162 -4.75 -15.32 5.89
C VAL A 162 -3.50 -15.01 6.69
N GLU A 163 -2.48 -15.86 6.60
CA GLU A 163 -1.21 -15.64 7.26
C GLU A 163 -0.51 -14.39 6.71
N VAL A 164 -0.45 -14.24 5.39
CA VAL A 164 0.11 -13.04 4.74
C VAL A 164 -0.62 -11.78 5.18
N LEU A 165 -1.97 -11.77 5.11
CA LEU A 165 -2.80 -10.61 5.45
C LEU A 165 -2.64 -10.18 6.92
N LYS A 166 -2.39 -11.12 7.84
CA LYS A 166 -2.18 -10.82 9.26
C LYS A 166 -0.79 -10.25 9.54
N GLN A 167 0.24 -10.70 8.82
CA GLN A 167 1.63 -10.33 9.09
C GLN A 167 2.14 -9.15 8.24
N ALA A 168 1.56 -8.92 7.07
CA ALA A 168 1.99 -7.87 6.15
C ALA A 168 1.60 -6.48 6.66
N ASP A 169 2.50 -5.51 6.53
CA ASP A 169 2.17 -4.09 6.71
C ASP A 169 1.55 -3.48 5.45
N VAL A 170 2.02 -3.92 4.28
CA VAL A 170 1.53 -3.48 2.97
C VAL A 170 1.17 -4.71 2.14
N VAL A 171 -0.05 -4.78 1.61
CA VAL A 171 -0.48 -5.87 0.72
C VAL A 171 -0.67 -5.34 -0.68
N LEU A 172 0.00 -5.94 -1.66
CA LEU A 172 -0.12 -5.55 -3.07
C LEU A 172 -1.05 -6.52 -3.79
N LYS A 173 -2.07 -6.00 -4.49
CA LYS A 173 -3.01 -6.78 -5.29
C LYS A 173 -3.14 -6.26 -6.72
N VAL A 174 -3.52 -7.18 -7.61
CA VAL A 174 -3.89 -6.90 -9.00
C VAL A 174 -5.40 -6.65 -9.11
N THR A 175 -6.23 -7.52 -8.53
CA THR A 175 -7.68 -7.37 -8.56
C THR A 175 -8.21 -6.76 -7.27
N ALA A 176 -9.47 -6.30 -7.32
CA ALA A 176 -10.16 -5.79 -6.14
C ALA A 176 -10.13 -6.84 -5.01
N PRO A 177 -9.93 -6.42 -3.75
CA PRO A 177 -9.93 -7.36 -2.64
C PRO A 177 -11.28 -8.05 -2.50
N MET A 178 -11.24 -9.30 -2.06
CA MET A 178 -12.44 -10.04 -1.71
C MET A 178 -12.93 -9.66 -0.31
N LEU A 179 -14.22 -9.88 -0.02
CA LEU A 179 -14.81 -9.52 1.27
C LEU A 179 -14.14 -10.25 2.44
N ASP A 180 -13.80 -11.52 2.27
CA ASP A 180 -13.08 -12.33 3.26
C ASP A 180 -11.65 -11.80 3.48
N GLU A 181 -10.96 -11.33 2.44
CA GLU A 181 -9.64 -10.70 2.55
C GLU A 181 -9.71 -9.40 3.39
N VAL A 182 -10.72 -8.56 3.14
CA VAL A 182 -10.92 -7.30 3.90
C VAL A 182 -11.23 -7.57 5.38
N GLN A 183 -11.99 -8.62 5.68
CA GLN A 183 -12.36 -9.00 7.05
C GLN A 183 -11.19 -9.51 7.88
N VAL A 184 -10.12 -10.02 7.26
CA VAL A 184 -8.93 -10.51 7.95
C VAL A 184 -8.00 -9.39 8.40
N LEU A 185 -8.03 -8.23 7.73
CA LEU A 185 -7.15 -7.10 8.04
C LEU A 185 -7.45 -6.53 9.44
N GLN A 186 -6.40 -6.27 10.21
CA GLN A 186 -6.47 -5.89 11.63
C GLN A 186 -6.38 -4.37 11.87
N GLY A 187 -6.14 -3.58 10.82
CA GLY A 187 -6.28 -2.12 10.82
C GLY A 187 -4.99 -1.32 10.67
N SER A 188 -3.82 -1.92 10.93
CA SER A 188 -2.52 -1.25 10.66
C SER A 188 -2.05 -1.44 9.22
N GLN A 189 -2.66 -2.37 8.49
CA GLN A 189 -2.27 -2.73 7.14
C GLN A 189 -2.71 -1.69 6.11
N THR A 190 -1.90 -1.53 5.07
CA THR A 190 -2.27 -0.81 3.85
C THR A 190 -2.41 -1.78 2.69
N MET A 191 -3.52 -1.75 1.96
CA MET A 191 -3.69 -2.54 0.74
C MET A 191 -3.68 -1.63 -0.49
N ILE A 192 -2.91 -2.00 -1.50
CA ILE A 192 -2.66 -1.17 -2.69
C ILE A 192 -2.94 -2.00 -3.95
N GLY A 193 -3.65 -1.41 -4.92
CA GLY A 193 -3.85 -2.01 -6.24
C GLY A 193 -4.56 -1.08 -7.21
N PHE A 194 -4.92 -1.62 -8.37
CA PHE A 194 -5.66 -0.92 -9.43
C PHE A 194 -7.00 -1.63 -9.65
N TRP A 195 -8.05 -1.13 -9.03
CA TRP A 195 -9.33 -1.84 -8.88
C TRP A 195 -10.47 -1.12 -9.59
N ASN A 196 -11.20 -1.88 -10.40
CA ASN A 196 -12.50 -1.45 -10.87
C ASN A 196 -13.56 -1.72 -9.77
N MET A 197 -14.03 -0.65 -9.13
CA MET A 197 -15.03 -0.72 -8.05
C MET A 197 -16.47 -0.59 -8.57
N PHE A 198 -16.69 -0.69 -9.87
CA PHE A 198 -18.03 -0.62 -10.44
C PHE A 198 -18.85 -1.86 -10.06
N GLY A 199 -20.03 -1.63 -9.47
CA GLY A 199 -20.96 -2.70 -9.10
C GLY A 199 -20.61 -3.48 -7.83
N THR A 200 -19.60 -3.04 -7.05
CA THR A 200 -19.13 -3.73 -5.84
C THR A 200 -19.53 -2.99 -4.55
N GLN A 201 -20.84 -2.73 -4.38
CA GLN A 201 -21.37 -1.97 -3.25
C GLN A 201 -21.00 -2.59 -1.89
N ASP A 202 -21.19 -3.90 -1.74
CA ASP A 202 -20.86 -4.63 -0.50
C ASP A 202 -19.36 -4.50 -0.15
N LEU A 203 -18.50 -4.49 -1.18
CA LEU A 203 -17.06 -4.31 -0.98
C LEU A 203 -16.77 -2.89 -0.50
N LEU A 204 -17.34 -1.86 -1.12
CA LEU A 204 -17.16 -0.48 -0.70
C LEU A 204 -17.60 -0.26 0.76
N GLU A 205 -18.70 -0.89 1.18
CA GLU A 205 -19.16 -0.86 2.57
C GLU A 205 -18.17 -1.54 3.51
N ALA A 206 -17.68 -2.73 3.16
CA ALA A 206 -16.68 -3.45 3.94
C ALA A 206 -15.36 -2.66 4.07
N LEU A 207 -14.90 -2.03 2.98
CA LEU A 207 -13.73 -1.15 2.99
C LEU A 207 -13.93 0.06 3.92
N GLY A 208 -15.13 0.66 3.90
CA GLY A 208 -15.47 1.80 4.75
C GLY A 208 -15.61 1.46 6.24
N GLN A 209 -15.85 0.19 6.57
CA GLN A 209 -15.92 -0.31 7.95
C GLN A 209 -14.57 -0.82 8.48
N SER A 210 -13.64 -1.17 7.58
CA SER A 210 -12.32 -1.64 7.95
C SER A 210 -11.46 -0.51 8.51
N MET A 211 -10.63 -0.86 9.48
CA MET A 211 -9.63 0.06 10.04
C MET A 211 -8.38 0.18 9.15
N ALA A 212 -8.22 -0.71 8.17
CA ALA A 212 -7.08 -0.73 7.26
C ALA A 212 -7.13 0.44 6.27
N SER A 213 -5.98 0.79 5.71
CA SER A 213 -5.89 1.81 4.66
C SER A 213 -5.94 1.15 3.28
N PHE A 214 -6.70 1.74 2.35
CA PHE A 214 -6.82 1.23 0.99
C PHE A 214 -6.42 2.31 -0.01
N ILE A 215 -5.51 1.98 -0.93
CA ILE A 215 -5.03 2.86 -1.98
C ILE A 215 -5.39 2.21 -3.31
N ASN A 216 -6.39 2.79 -3.98
CA ASN A 216 -6.74 2.46 -5.35
C ASN A 216 -6.06 3.48 -6.29
N LEU A 217 -5.19 3.00 -7.18
CA LEU A 217 -4.40 3.81 -8.12
C LEU A 217 -5.14 4.06 -9.44
#